data_AF-A0A835HEA0-F1
#
_entry.id   AF-A0A835HEA0-F1
#
_cell.length_a   1.000
_cell.length_b   1.000
_cell.length_c   1.000
_cell.angle_alpha   90.00
_cell.angle_beta   90.00
_cell.angle_gamma   90.00
#
_symmetry.space_group_name_H-M   'P 1'
#
loop_
_entity.id
_entity.type
_entity.pdbx_description
1 polymer ?
#
loop_
_entity_poly.entity_id
_entity_poly.type
_entity_poly.pdbx_seq_one_letter_code
_entity_poly.pdbx_strand_id
1 'polypeptide(L)'
;MYRMLSRPYAFSCILRLRTSSEFKSGHSYGHFFPDPQYENVQHIICCDSYATYAYDFDFANNVGFSRHSDPPVIQFAFQYSIVVPPDESSKLTPSSGSRLRHSLKRRLRIRTVQYGAAKSTNELYDSVDPEVVLSILVHKVILASLEQGVREGRMLLQDWLVILTAQYNDACKLLQRGSGNSIVTQVDVDFLQCPQLQHLPRLVFALLRNPLLRFHEEGVHPDYRIYLQCLFSESPIFFLDAFTTLIVYYASTADPALPFPPPHDCLLRTTINKVKQDRSITPKLIFIWGGHEDASAFENYLIEEQDVDGSGLTSVMGYVSFLDEIKRNVLEYVK
;
A
#
# COMPACT_ATOMS: atom_id res chain seq x y z
N MET A 1 11.04 17.98 -8.95
CA MET A 1 12.52 18.09 -8.82
C MET A 1 12.96 18.92 -7.60
N TYR A 2 12.93 20.26 -7.62
CA TYR A 2 13.46 21.09 -6.50
C TYR A 2 12.87 20.73 -5.12
N ARG A 3 11.55 20.54 -5.05
CA ARG A 3 10.85 20.15 -3.81
C ARG A 3 11.26 18.80 -3.23
N MET A 4 11.84 17.93 -4.05
CA MET A 4 12.28 16.60 -3.62
C MET A 4 13.75 16.67 -3.22
N LEU A 5 14.61 17.32 -4.01
CA LEU A 5 16.03 17.52 -3.66
C LEU A 5 16.27 18.38 -2.41
N SER A 6 15.29 19.21 -2.02
CA SER A 6 15.36 20.04 -0.82
C SER A 6 14.90 19.32 0.45
N ARG A 7 14.40 18.08 0.35
CA ARG A 7 13.90 17.33 1.50
C ARG A 7 15.03 16.66 2.27
N PRO A 8 14.87 16.47 3.58
CA PRO A 8 15.78 15.62 4.34
C PRO A 8 15.56 14.16 3.94
N TYR A 9 16.62 13.52 3.45
CA TYR A 9 16.63 12.09 3.16
C TYR A 9 17.35 11.30 4.26
N ALA A 10 16.79 10.14 4.56
CA ALA A 10 17.41 9.10 5.36
C ALA A 10 17.99 8.02 4.43
N PHE A 11 19.17 7.50 4.76
CA PHE A 11 19.89 6.50 3.98
C PHE A 11 20.31 5.30 4.82
N SER A 12 20.48 4.14 4.16
CA SER A 12 20.93 2.88 4.80
C SER A 12 20.08 2.54 6.02
N CYS A 13 18.78 2.62 5.85
CA CYS A 13 17.82 2.59 6.93
C CYS A 13 17.49 1.15 7.32
N ILE A 14 17.34 0.91 8.63
CA ILE A 14 16.91 -0.36 9.20
C ILE A 14 15.71 -0.06 10.09
N LEU A 15 14.57 -0.68 9.79
CA LEU A 15 13.35 -0.57 10.56
C LEU A 15 13.09 -1.89 11.28
N ARG A 16 12.82 -1.83 12.58
CA ARG A 16 12.41 -2.99 13.37
C ARG A 16 11.10 -2.72 14.07
N LEU A 17 10.14 -3.61 13.84
CA LEU A 17 8.86 -3.65 14.53
C LEU A 17 8.95 -4.61 15.72
N ARG A 18 8.46 -4.18 16.88
CA ARG A 18 8.30 -4.99 18.07
C ARG A 18 6.87 -4.86 18.56
N THR A 19 6.31 -5.95 19.05
CA THR A 19 4.94 -6.03 19.56
C THR A 19 4.96 -6.64 20.95
N SER A 20 3.91 -6.40 21.74
CA SER A 20 3.64 -7.19 22.94
C SER A 20 3.35 -8.66 22.57
N SER A 21 3.48 -9.57 23.54
CA SER A 21 3.41 -11.03 23.33
C SER A 21 2.12 -11.54 22.69
N GLU A 22 1.01 -10.81 22.81
CA GLU A 22 -0.31 -11.29 22.41
C GLU A 22 -0.62 -11.08 20.92
N PHE A 23 0.16 -10.29 20.18
CA PHE A 23 0.03 -10.18 18.72
C PHE A 23 1.40 -10.15 18.03
N LYS A 24 1.41 -10.58 16.77
CA LYS A 24 2.57 -10.60 15.89
C LYS A 24 2.29 -9.78 14.63
N SER A 25 3.34 -9.36 13.93
CA SER A 25 3.19 -8.81 12.59
C SER A 25 2.60 -9.88 11.66
N GLY A 26 1.57 -9.52 10.89
CA GLY A 26 1.09 -10.33 9.78
C GLY A 26 1.90 -9.99 8.53
N HIS A 27 1.29 -9.24 7.63
CA HIS A 27 1.88 -8.62 6.45
C HIS A 27 2.43 -7.24 6.75
N SER A 28 3.47 -6.90 6.01
CA SER A 28 4.09 -5.58 6.00
C SER A 28 4.09 -5.04 4.58
N TYR A 29 3.68 -3.78 4.41
CA TYR A 29 3.50 -3.11 3.14
C TYR A 29 4.35 -1.86 3.05
N GLY A 30 4.94 -1.63 1.87
CA GLY A 30 5.76 -0.46 1.56
C GLY A 30 7.11 -0.85 0.95
N HIS A 31 7.94 0.15 0.66
CA HIS A 31 9.23 -0.06 0.00
C HIS A 31 10.34 -0.40 0.95
N PHE A 32 10.46 -1.68 1.23
CA PHE A 32 11.58 -2.25 1.95
C PHE A 32 11.83 -3.68 1.52
N PHE A 33 12.95 -4.22 1.98
CA PHE A 33 13.30 -5.62 1.83
C PHE A 33 13.34 -6.25 3.22
N PRO A 34 12.75 -7.44 3.44
CA PRO A 34 12.90 -8.14 4.70
C PRO A 34 14.37 -8.50 4.93
N ASP A 35 14.81 -8.44 6.18
CA ASP A 35 16.13 -8.93 6.56
C ASP A 35 16.17 -10.47 6.45
N PRO A 36 17.21 -11.05 5.82
CA PRO A 36 17.30 -12.50 5.62
C PRO A 36 17.61 -13.29 6.90
N GLN A 37 18.10 -12.64 7.96
CA GLN A 37 18.51 -13.26 9.23
C GLN A 37 17.54 -13.00 10.37
N TYR A 38 16.93 -11.81 10.42
CA TYR A 38 16.12 -11.38 11.55
C TYR A 38 14.67 -11.11 11.17
N GLU A 39 13.75 -11.82 11.83
CA GLU A 39 12.33 -11.57 11.71
C GLU A 39 11.95 -10.16 12.19
N ASN A 40 10.94 -9.56 11.56
CA ASN A 40 10.43 -8.22 11.86
C ASN A 40 11.46 -7.09 11.71
N VAL A 41 12.51 -7.32 10.91
CA VAL A 41 13.50 -6.32 10.50
C VAL A 41 13.39 -6.09 9.00
N GLN A 42 13.35 -4.83 8.60
CA GLN A 42 13.30 -4.41 7.21
C GLN A 42 14.43 -3.44 6.86
N HIS A 43 14.97 -3.59 5.66
CA HIS A 43 15.97 -2.72 5.06
C HIS A 43 15.32 -1.73 4.10
N ILE A 44 15.53 -0.46 4.34
CA ILE A 44 15.06 0.64 3.50
C ILE A 44 16.30 1.34 2.93
N ILE A 45 16.45 1.37 1.60
CA ILE A 45 17.64 1.95 0.96
C ILE A 45 17.72 3.45 1.27
N CYS A 46 16.63 4.15 1.00
CA CYS A 46 16.44 5.54 1.36
C CYS A 46 14.94 5.85 1.52
N CYS A 47 14.64 6.90 2.27
CA CYS A 47 13.29 7.44 2.37
C CYS A 47 13.32 8.92 2.75
N ASP A 48 12.25 9.64 2.41
CA ASP A 48 12.00 11.00 2.87
C ASP A 48 10.93 11.02 3.97
N SER A 49 10.41 12.21 4.30
CA SER A 49 9.38 12.38 5.32
C SER A 49 7.98 11.93 4.92
N TYR A 50 7.75 11.54 3.67
CA TYR A 50 6.45 11.13 3.14
C TYR A 50 6.32 9.62 2.96
N ALA A 51 7.46 8.92 2.90
CA ALA A 51 7.49 7.46 2.88
C ALA A 51 6.68 6.87 4.03
N THR A 52 5.71 6.02 3.69
CA THR A 52 4.80 5.38 4.62
C THR A 52 4.95 3.87 4.55
N TYR A 53 4.92 3.23 5.73
CA TYR A 53 5.01 1.79 5.86
C TYR A 53 3.83 1.31 6.69
N ALA A 54 3.10 0.35 6.16
CA ALA A 54 1.88 -0.18 6.75
C ALA A 54 2.10 -1.61 7.23
N TYR A 55 1.44 -1.97 8.33
CA TYR A 55 1.54 -3.30 8.93
C TYR A 55 0.15 -3.72 9.36
N ASP A 56 -0.20 -4.98 9.09
CA ASP A 56 -1.31 -5.62 9.79
C ASP A 56 -0.78 -6.58 10.86
N PHE A 57 -1.69 -6.99 11.75
CA PHE A 57 -1.34 -7.77 12.93
C PHE A 57 -2.28 -8.94 13.09
N ASP A 58 -1.72 -10.05 13.54
CA ASP A 58 -2.47 -11.25 13.90
C ASP A 58 -2.32 -11.50 15.41
N PHE A 59 -3.39 -12.02 16.02
CA PHE A 59 -3.28 -12.53 17.38
C PHE A 59 -2.32 -13.73 17.41
N ALA A 60 -1.40 -13.73 18.37
CA ALA A 60 -0.47 -14.83 18.56
C ALA A 60 -1.15 -16.05 19.22
N ASN A 61 -2.28 -15.83 19.90
CA ASN A 61 -3.03 -16.86 20.59
C ASN A 61 -4.52 -16.47 20.73
N ASN A 62 -5.35 -17.42 21.16
CA ASN A 62 -6.80 -17.24 21.29
C ASN A 62 -7.23 -16.47 22.55
N VAL A 63 -6.30 -16.16 23.46
CA VAL A 63 -6.58 -15.43 24.71
C VAL A 63 -6.44 -13.93 24.50
N GLY A 64 -5.49 -13.50 23.66
CA GLY A 64 -5.21 -12.10 23.36
C GLY A 64 -5.02 -11.27 24.64
N PHE A 65 -5.61 -10.08 24.66
CA PHE A 65 -5.55 -9.15 25.80
C PHE A 65 -6.73 -9.28 26.78
N SER A 66 -7.36 -10.45 26.84
CA SER A 66 -8.56 -10.66 27.69
C SER A 66 -8.24 -10.74 29.18
N ARG A 67 -7.06 -11.23 29.54
CA ARG A 67 -6.55 -11.17 30.91
C ARG A 67 -6.10 -9.72 31.15
N HIS A 68 -6.18 -9.20 32.37
CA HIS A 68 -5.63 -7.90 32.75
C HIS A 68 -4.08 -7.88 32.69
N SER A 69 -3.52 -8.35 31.58
CA SER A 69 -2.12 -8.28 31.22
C SER A 69 -1.80 -6.90 30.65
N ASP A 70 -0.51 -6.69 30.43
CA ASP A 70 0.03 -5.46 29.89
C ASP A 70 -0.74 -4.99 28.64
N PRO A 71 -0.93 -3.67 28.49
CA PRO A 71 -1.64 -3.09 27.36
C PRO A 71 -0.95 -3.46 26.03
N PRO A 72 -1.70 -3.53 24.91
CA PRO A 72 -1.10 -3.70 23.60
C PRO A 72 -0.08 -2.59 23.30
N VAL A 73 1.17 -2.96 23.03
CA VAL A 73 2.25 -2.01 22.75
C VAL A 73 2.92 -2.33 21.42
N ILE A 74 3.14 -1.28 20.63
CA ILE A 74 3.86 -1.32 19.36
C ILE A 74 5.11 -0.44 19.44
N GLN A 75 6.25 -1.13 19.27
CA GLN A 75 7.64 -0.71 19.14
C GLN A 75 8.15 -0.44 17.71
N PHE A 76 8.23 0.79 17.20
CA PHE A 76 9.06 1.05 16.01
C PHE A 76 10.45 1.56 16.39
N ALA A 77 11.49 0.87 15.93
CA ALA A 77 12.88 1.30 16.05
C ALA A 77 13.48 1.49 14.64
N PHE A 78 13.72 2.74 14.27
CA PHE A 78 14.19 3.15 12.96
C PHE A 78 15.61 3.71 13.04
N GLN A 79 16.59 2.94 12.57
CA GLN A 79 17.99 3.34 12.50
C GLN A 79 18.32 3.84 11.10
N TYR A 80 18.95 5.01 10.97
CA TYR A 80 19.22 5.61 9.66
C TYR A 80 20.44 6.53 9.69
N SER A 81 20.99 6.81 8.51
CA SER A 81 22.05 7.80 8.30
C SER A 81 21.45 9.04 7.65
N ILE A 82 21.84 10.24 8.11
CA ILE A 82 21.37 11.51 7.55
C ILE A 82 22.55 12.46 7.34
N VAL A 83 22.51 13.22 6.25
CA VAL A 83 23.45 14.30 5.97
C VAL A 83 23.03 15.52 6.78
N VAL A 84 23.90 15.99 7.68
CA VAL A 84 23.63 17.11 8.57
C VAL A 84 24.50 18.30 8.14
N PRO A 85 23.91 19.49 7.95
CA PRO A 85 24.68 20.70 7.67
C PRO A 85 25.59 21.04 8.87
N PRO A 86 26.68 21.78 8.65
CA PRO A 86 27.58 22.18 9.74
C PRO A 86 26.85 23.01 10.80
N ASP A 87 27.17 22.78 12.07
CA ASP A 87 26.51 23.42 13.20
C ASP A 87 26.72 24.95 13.18
N GLU A 88 25.63 25.72 13.22
CA GLU A 88 25.68 27.19 13.23
C GLU A 88 26.34 27.78 14.50
N SER A 89 26.54 26.97 15.55
CA SER A 89 27.25 27.36 16.78
C SER A 89 28.76 27.53 16.60
N SER A 90 29.31 27.12 15.45
CA SER A 90 30.72 27.32 15.07
C SER A 90 30.99 28.68 14.39
N LYS A 91 30.02 29.60 14.36
CA LYS A 91 30.12 30.97 13.80
C LYS A 91 31.04 31.93 14.58
N LEU A 92 31.95 31.44 15.42
CA LEU A 92 33.01 32.26 16.01
C LEU A 92 34.24 32.21 15.09
N THR A 93 34.39 33.28 14.32
CA THR A 93 35.48 33.63 13.38
C THR A 93 35.53 32.85 12.04
N PRO A 94 35.21 33.51 10.91
CA PRO A 94 35.42 32.93 9.59
C PRO A 94 36.90 33.02 9.22
N SER A 95 37.69 31.98 9.52
CA SER A 95 38.98 31.82 8.85
C SER A 95 38.71 31.50 7.38
N SER A 96 39.05 32.45 6.51
CA SER A 96 39.02 32.35 5.04
C SER A 96 39.60 30.99 4.58
N GLY A 97 38.72 30.04 4.23
CA GLY A 97 39.12 28.73 3.67
C GLY A 97 38.38 27.50 4.20
N SER A 98 37.61 27.59 5.29
CA SER A 98 36.86 26.42 5.79
C SER A 98 35.62 26.14 4.94
N ARG A 99 35.69 25.13 4.06
CA ARG A 99 34.51 24.60 3.37
C ARG A 99 33.48 24.17 4.43
N LEU A 100 32.24 24.61 4.31
CA LEU A 100 31.10 24.12 5.09
C LEU A 100 31.00 22.59 4.89
N ARG A 101 31.54 21.81 5.83
CA ARG A 101 31.57 20.36 5.73
C ARG A 101 30.27 19.79 6.27
N HIS A 102 29.44 19.29 5.35
CA HIS A 102 28.36 18.40 5.72
C HIS A 102 28.94 17.14 6.39
N SER A 103 28.23 16.61 7.39
CA SER A 103 28.64 15.40 8.10
C SER A 103 27.54 14.34 8.02
N LEU A 104 27.94 13.08 7.89
CA LEU A 104 27.00 11.96 7.98
C LEU A 104 26.84 11.56 9.45
N LYS A 105 25.61 11.60 9.97
CA LYS A 105 25.30 11.15 11.34
C LYS A 105 24.38 9.94 11.31
N ARG A 106 24.74 8.87 12.02
CA ARG A 106 23.86 7.72 12.29
C ARG A 106 22.91 8.08 13.44
N ARG A 107 21.61 7.82 13.28
CA ARG A 107 20.56 8.11 14.26
C ARG A 107 19.69 6.88 14.48
N LEU A 108 19.11 6.78 15.67
CA LEU A 108 18.08 5.82 16.02
C LEU A 108 16.86 6.60 16.50
N ARG A 109 15.74 6.47 15.79
CA ARG A 109 14.44 7.02 16.18
C ARG A 109 13.59 5.88 16.72
N ILE A 110 13.03 6.08 17.90
CA ILE A 110 12.15 5.09 18.54
C ILE A 110 10.78 5.74 18.71
N ARG A 111 9.74 5.04 18.26
CA ARG A 111 8.34 5.41 18.49
C ARG A 111 7.66 4.25 19.17
N THR A 112 7.17 4.49 20.39
CA THR A 112 6.36 3.53 21.14
C THR A 112 4.94 4.06 21.21
N VAL A 113 3.99 3.21 20.85
CA VAL A 113 2.55 3.49 20.92
C VAL A 113 1.92 2.39 21.76
N GLN A 114 1.05 2.79 22.66
CA GLN A 114 0.29 1.90 23.52
C GLN A 114 -1.20 2.11 23.21
N TYR A 115 -1.94 1.01 23.09
CA TYR A 115 -3.37 1.02 22.82
C TYR A 115 -4.16 0.49 24.03
N GLY A 116 -5.45 0.84 24.09
CA GLY A 116 -6.39 0.19 24.99
C GLY A 116 -6.96 -1.08 24.36
N ALA A 117 -7.18 -2.12 25.16
CA ALA A 117 -7.93 -3.28 24.73
C ALA A 117 -9.43 -3.02 24.92
N ALA A 118 -10.19 -3.07 23.83
CA ALA A 118 -11.65 -2.89 23.88
C ALA A 118 -12.31 -4.05 24.64
N LYS A 119 -13.30 -3.72 25.48
CA LYS A 119 -14.06 -4.69 26.28
C LYS A 119 -15.37 -5.12 25.62
N SER A 120 -15.76 -4.42 24.56
CA SER A 120 -16.98 -4.69 23.78
C SER A 120 -16.76 -4.36 22.31
N THR A 121 -17.55 -4.97 21.43
CA THR A 121 -17.50 -4.70 19.99
C THR A 121 -17.84 -3.24 19.67
N ASN A 122 -18.70 -2.60 20.47
CA ASN A 122 -19.03 -1.18 20.28
C ASN A 122 -17.82 -0.27 20.52
N GLU A 123 -17.08 -0.51 21.61
CA GLU A 123 -15.83 0.21 21.91
C GLU A 123 -14.78 -0.01 20.81
N LEU A 124 -14.74 -1.20 20.22
CA LEU A 124 -13.89 -1.48 19.06
C LEU A 124 -14.27 -0.59 17.87
N TYR A 125 -15.56 -0.54 17.49
CA TYR A 125 -16.03 0.27 16.38
C TYR A 125 -15.85 1.78 16.61
N ASP A 126 -16.07 2.25 17.83
CA ASP A 126 -15.87 3.66 18.20
C ASP A 126 -14.40 4.11 18.11
N SER A 127 -13.46 3.16 18.15
CA SER A 127 -12.01 3.41 18.05
C SER A 127 -11.44 3.33 16.63
N VAL A 128 -12.26 3.01 15.63
CA VAL A 128 -11.82 2.82 14.24
C VAL A 128 -11.40 4.15 13.61
N ASP A 129 -10.26 4.12 12.92
CA ASP A 129 -9.84 5.18 11.99
C ASP A 129 -10.13 4.74 10.54
N PRO A 130 -11.07 5.39 9.84
CA PRO A 130 -11.47 4.98 8.50
C PRO A 130 -10.38 5.17 7.45
N GLU A 131 -9.45 6.12 7.63
CA GLU A 131 -8.35 6.34 6.69
C GLU A 131 -7.30 5.22 6.79
N VAL A 132 -6.98 4.79 8.02
CA VAL A 132 -6.07 3.67 8.26
C VAL A 132 -6.65 2.37 7.72
N VAL A 133 -7.95 2.12 7.96
CA VAL A 133 -8.64 0.95 7.40
C VAL A 133 -8.56 0.96 5.87
N LEU A 134 -8.85 2.10 5.23
CA LEU A 134 -8.78 2.22 3.79
C LEU A 134 -7.36 1.98 3.26
N SER A 135 -6.34 2.55 3.91
CA SER A 135 -4.93 2.36 3.51
C SER A 135 -4.52 0.88 3.53
N ILE A 136 -4.87 0.16 4.60
CA ILE A 136 -4.60 -1.28 4.70
C ILE A 136 -5.39 -2.07 3.65
N LEU A 137 -6.67 -1.73 3.43
CA LEU A 137 -7.48 -2.39 2.40
C LEU A 137 -6.91 -2.19 1.00
N VAL A 138 -6.43 -0.98 0.68
CA VAL A 138 -5.77 -0.72 -0.62
C VAL A 138 -4.58 -1.66 -0.79
N HIS A 139 -3.70 -1.79 0.20
CA HIS A 139 -2.56 -2.70 0.11
C HIS A 139 -2.98 -4.18 -0.04
N LYS A 140 -3.97 -4.64 0.71
CA LYS A 140 -4.49 -6.01 0.61
C LYS A 140 -5.09 -6.30 -0.76
N VAL A 141 -5.83 -5.34 -1.30
CA VAL A 141 -6.46 -5.46 -2.61
C VAL A 141 -5.43 -5.40 -3.73
N ILE A 142 -4.40 -4.57 -3.63
CA ILE A 142 -3.26 -4.58 -4.57
C ILE A 142 -2.60 -5.95 -4.57
N LEU A 143 -2.29 -6.50 -3.39
CA LEU A 143 -1.66 -7.81 -3.26
C LEU A 143 -2.53 -8.91 -3.87
N ALA A 144 -3.81 -8.99 -3.50
CA ALA A 144 -4.75 -9.94 -4.07
C ALA A 144 -4.90 -9.77 -5.59
N SER A 145 -4.88 -8.53 -6.10
CA SER A 145 -4.96 -8.24 -7.53
C SER A 145 -3.71 -8.73 -8.29
N LEU A 146 -2.53 -8.63 -7.67
CA LEU A 146 -1.27 -9.09 -8.26
C LEU A 146 -1.16 -10.62 -8.23
N GLU A 147 -1.68 -11.28 -7.19
CA GLU A 147 -1.59 -12.73 -7.02
C GLU A 147 -2.69 -13.50 -7.77
N GLN A 148 -3.93 -12.99 -7.74
CA GLN A 148 -5.13 -13.71 -8.16
C GLN A 148 -5.95 -12.96 -9.21
N GLY A 149 -5.54 -11.74 -9.57
CA GLY A 149 -6.18 -10.90 -10.57
C GLY A 149 -7.15 -9.89 -9.99
N VAL A 150 -7.45 -8.86 -10.79
CA VAL A 150 -8.26 -7.70 -10.40
C VAL A 150 -9.66 -8.08 -9.93
N ARG A 151 -10.24 -9.14 -10.52
CA ARG A 151 -11.56 -9.64 -10.12
C ARG A 151 -11.58 -10.07 -8.65
N GLU A 152 -10.55 -10.78 -8.22
CA GLU A 152 -10.42 -11.24 -6.85
C GLU A 152 -10.23 -10.06 -5.88
N GLY A 153 -9.41 -9.08 -6.24
CA GLY A 153 -9.25 -7.85 -5.46
C GLY A 153 -10.57 -7.10 -5.25
N ARG A 154 -11.45 -7.08 -6.25
CA ARG A 154 -12.80 -6.49 -6.13
C ARG A 154 -13.71 -7.32 -5.22
N MET A 155 -13.72 -8.64 -5.40
CA MET A 155 -14.53 -9.55 -4.59
C MET A 155 -14.13 -9.47 -3.12
N LEU A 156 -12.83 -9.53 -2.82
CA LEU A 156 -12.29 -9.38 -1.47
C LEU A 156 -12.77 -8.10 -0.80
N LEU A 157 -12.72 -6.97 -1.52
CA LEU A 157 -13.13 -5.68 -0.99
C LEU A 157 -14.65 -5.60 -0.73
N GLN A 158 -15.46 -6.18 -1.61
CA GLN A 158 -16.90 -6.25 -1.45
C GLN A 158 -17.30 -7.18 -0.29
N ASP A 159 -16.72 -8.38 -0.25
CA ASP A 159 -16.96 -9.37 0.80
C ASP A 159 -16.53 -8.84 2.17
N TRP A 160 -15.42 -8.12 2.25
CA TRP A 160 -14.99 -7.45 3.47
C TRP A 160 -16.06 -6.50 4.02
N LEU A 161 -16.68 -5.68 3.15
CA LEU A 161 -17.73 -4.76 3.59
C LEU A 161 -19.00 -5.51 4.01
N VAL A 162 -19.36 -6.59 3.29
CA VAL A 162 -20.50 -7.45 3.64
C VAL A 162 -20.30 -8.06 5.02
N ILE A 163 -19.12 -8.65 5.28
CA ILE A 163 -18.79 -9.26 6.57
C ILE A 163 -18.79 -8.21 7.67
N LEU A 164 -18.16 -7.05 7.48
CA LEU A 164 -18.17 -5.96 8.45
C LEU A 164 -19.60 -5.53 8.79
N THR A 165 -20.43 -5.33 7.77
CA THR A 165 -21.83 -4.90 7.94
C THR A 165 -22.64 -5.96 8.69
N ALA A 166 -22.46 -7.24 8.36
CA ALA A 166 -23.13 -8.34 9.06
C ALA A 166 -22.75 -8.38 10.55
N GLN A 167 -21.44 -8.30 10.86
CA GLN A 167 -20.94 -8.32 12.25
C GLN A 167 -21.41 -7.11 13.05
N TYR A 168 -21.43 -5.91 12.45
CA TYR A 168 -21.96 -4.71 13.09
C TYR A 168 -23.46 -4.85 13.41
N ASN A 169 -24.25 -5.32 12.46
CA ASN A 169 -25.69 -5.48 12.67
C ASN A 169 -26.02 -6.56 13.72
N ASP A 170 -25.19 -7.61 13.83
CA ASP A 170 -25.29 -8.61 14.90
C ASP A 170 -24.94 -8.00 16.26
N ALA A 171 -23.83 -7.26 16.34
CA ALA A 171 -23.38 -6.58 17.57
C ALA A 171 -24.40 -5.55 18.09
N CYS A 172 -25.03 -4.79 17.20
CA CYS A 172 -26.11 -3.86 17.52
C CYS A 172 -27.47 -4.56 17.77
N LYS A 173 -27.53 -5.90 17.70
CA LYS A 173 -28.75 -6.71 17.84
C LYS A 173 -29.87 -6.32 16.87
N LEU A 174 -29.50 -5.79 15.71
CA LEU A 174 -30.42 -5.45 14.61
C LEU A 174 -30.81 -6.71 13.81
N LEU A 175 -29.96 -7.74 13.84
CA LEU A 175 -30.28 -9.07 13.32
C LEU A 175 -30.94 -9.92 14.42
N GLN A 176 -32.27 -9.94 14.46
CA GLN A 176 -32.96 -10.92 15.30
C GLN A 176 -32.90 -12.30 14.63
N ARG A 177 -32.10 -13.22 15.19
CA ARG A 177 -32.10 -14.64 14.78
C ARG A 177 -33.34 -15.33 15.35
N GLY A 178 -34.50 -15.01 14.77
CA GLY A 178 -35.80 -15.47 15.24
C GLY A 178 -36.00 -16.96 15.00
N SER A 179 -36.16 -17.71 16.08
CA SER A 179 -36.90 -18.97 16.08
C SER A 179 -38.35 -18.68 15.66
N GLY A 180 -38.64 -18.87 14.37
CA GLY A 180 -40.00 -18.83 13.81
C GLY A 180 -40.45 -17.47 13.28
N ASN A 181 -40.51 -17.35 11.95
CA ASN A 181 -41.35 -16.45 11.15
C ASN A 181 -41.28 -14.92 11.34
N SER A 182 -40.31 -14.35 12.07
CA SER A 182 -40.13 -12.88 12.08
C SER A 182 -39.04 -12.45 11.10
N ILE A 183 -39.45 -11.67 10.09
CA ILE A 183 -38.62 -11.09 9.03
C ILE A 183 -37.45 -10.31 9.65
N VAL A 184 -36.22 -10.52 9.13
CA VAL A 184 -35.04 -9.69 9.44
C VAL A 184 -35.41 -8.23 9.15
N THR A 185 -35.68 -7.44 10.18
CA THR A 185 -36.51 -6.25 9.98
C THR A 185 -35.75 -5.04 9.43
N GLN A 186 -34.43 -4.94 9.60
CA GLN A 186 -33.66 -3.91 8.90
C GLN A 186 -32.16 -4.16 9.02
N VAL A 187 -31.47 -4.36 7.89
CA VAL A 187 -30.00 -4.26 7.85
C VAL A 187 -29.64 -2.78 7.75
N ASP A 188 -28.88 -2.29 8.73
CA ASP A 188 -28.26 -0.96 8.73
C ASP A 188 -26.94 -1.04 7.95
N VAL A 189 -26.97 -0.55 6.71
CA VAL A 189 -25.80 -0.43 5.83
C VAL A 189 -25.11 0.93 5.94
N ASP A 190 -25.76 1.88 6.62
CA ASP A 190 -25.28 3.26 6.78
C ASP A 190 -24.51 3.46 8.10
N PHE A 191 -24.46 2.43 8.96
CA PHE A 191 -23.81 2.46 10.27
C PHE A 191 -24.30 3.63 11.14
N LEU A 192 -25.63 3.81 11.23
CA LEU A 192 -26.26 4.96 11.89
C LEU A 192 -25.85 5.12 13.36
N GLN A 193 -25.53 4.02 14.05
CA GLN A 193 -25.13 4.03 15.46
C GLN A 193 -23.63 4.23 15.67
N CYS A 194 -22.80 4.16 14.62
CA CYS A 194 -21.35 4.30 14.72
C CYS A 194 -20.79 5.28 13.67
N PRO A 195 -20.59 6.57 14.04
CA PRO A 195 -20.10 7.61 13.13
C PRO A 195 -18.78 7.27 12.42
N GLN A 196 -17.87 6.54 13.08
CA GLN A 196 -16.57 6.19 12.51
C GLN A 196 -16.66 5.24 11.30
N LEU A 197 -17.71 4.42 11.23
CA LEU A 197 -17.91 3.46 10.15
C LEU A 197 -18.73 4.02 8.98
N GLN A 198 -19.47 5.13 9.17
CA GLN A 198 -20.40 5.68 8.17
C GLN A 198 -19.73 6.04 6.84
N HIS A 199 -18.45 6.40 6.88
CA HIS A 199 -17.69 6.75 5.68
C HIS A 199 -17.19 5.52 4.90
N LEU A 200 -17.06 4.35 5.55
CA LEU A 200 -16.44 3.17 4.96
C LEU A 200 -17.19 2.65 3.72
N PRO A 201 -18.53 2.51 3.69
CA PRO A 201 -19.23 2.09 2.47
C PRO A 201 -18.93 2.98 1.27
N ARG A 202 -18.87 4.30 1.50
CA ARG A 202 -18.58 5.28 0.45
C ARG A 202 -17.13 5.22 -0.01
N LEU A 203 -16.18 5.03 0.90
CA LEU A 203 -14.76 4.86 0.57
C LEU A 203 -14.51 3.56 -0.19
N VAL A 204 -15.14 2.46 0.23
CA VAL A 204 -15.11 1.17 -0.47
C VAL A 204 -15.69 1.29 -1.87
N PHE A 205 -16.86 1.93 -2.01
CA PHE A 205 -17.47 2.21 -3.31
C PHE A 205 -16.55 3.04 -4.21
N ALA A 206 -15.90 4.06 -3.66
CA ALA A 206 -14.93 4.87 -4.39
C ALA A 206 -13.71 4.06 -4.84
N LEU A 207 -13.20 3.17 -3.98
CA LEU A 207 -12.07 2.29 -4.30
C LEU A 207 -12.43 1.26 -5.38
N LEU A 208 -13.61 0.65 -5.33
CA LEU A 208 -14.12 -0.25 -6.39
C LEU A 208 -14.25 0.44 -7.75
N ARG A 209 -14.41 1.76 -7.77
CA ARG A 209 -14.45 2.58 -9.00
C ARG A 209 -13.10 3.18 -9.37
N ASN A 210 -12.10 3.04 -8.51
CA ASN A 210 -10.76 3.52 -8.78
C ASN A 210 -10.14 2.70 -9.93
N PRO A 211 -9.37 3.31 -10.85
CA PRO A 211 -8.69 2.58 -11.92
C PRO A 211 -7.83 1.40 -11.43
N LEU A 212 -7.37 1.43 -10.18
CA LEU A 212 -6.72 0.29 -9.51
C LEU A 212 -7.50 -1.03 -9.65
N LEU A 213 -8.84 -0.96 -9.57
CA LEU A 213 -9.74 -2.11 -9.54
C LEU A 213 -10.68 -2.23 -10.76
N ARG A 214 -10.60 -1.33 -11.73
CA ARG A 214 -11.42 -1.41 -12.96
C ARG A 214 -10.82 -2.41 -13.93
N PHE A 215 -11.59 -3.14 -14.73
CA PHE A 215 -11.00 -4.07 -15.69
C PHE A 215 -10.33 -3.34 -16.86
N HIS A 216 -9.45 -4.03 -17.60
CA HIS A 216 -8.88 -3.47 -18.83
C HIS A 216 -9.98 -3.14 -19.85
N GLU A 217 -10.97 -4.03 -19.98
CA GLU A 217 -12.20 -3.86 -20.78
C GLU A 217 -12.98 -2.57 -20.47
N GLU A 218 -12.76 -1.99 -19.28
CA GLU A 218 -13.38 -0.74 -18.86
C GLU A 218 -12.56 0.52 -19.22
N GLY A 219 -11.51 0.35 -20.04
CA GLY A 219 -10.64 1.41 -20.53
C GLY A 219 -9.48 1.78 -19.60
N VAL A 220 -9.05 0.88 -18.72
CA VAL A 220 -7.89 1.12 -17.84
C VAL A 220 -6.65 0.38 -18.33
N HIS A 221 -5.66 1.15 -18.77
CA HIS A 221 -4.38 0.61 -19.19
C HIS A 221 -3.65 -0.10 -18.04
N PRO A 222 -3.10 -1.32 -18.23
CA PRO A 222 -2.36 -2.05 -17.22
C PRO A 222 -1.24 -1.22 -16.58
N ASP A 223 -0.43 -0.51 -17.35
CA ASP A 223 0.64 0.32 -16.78
C ASP A 223 0.15 1.49 -15.96
N TYR A 224 -1.00 2.08 -16.31
CA TYR A 224 -1.60 3.11 -15.48
C TYR A 224 -2.06 2.51 -14.14
N ARG A 225 -2.57 1.27 -14.17
CA ARG A 225 -2.90 0.53 -12.93
C ARG A 225 -1.64 0.19 -12.14
N ILE A 226 -0.59 -0.35 -12.77
CA ILE A 226 0.68 -0.65 -12.10
C ILE A 226 1.28 0.64 -11.54
N TYR A 227 1.24 1.75 -12.27
CA TYR A 227 1.63 3.06 -11.77
C TYR A 227 0.84 3.45 -10.53
N LEU A 228 -0.48 3.28 -10.50
CA LEU A 228 -1.28 3.55 -9.32
C LEU A 228 -0.93 2.59 -8.17
N GLN A 229 -0.78 1.29 -8.43
CA GLN A 229 -0.35 0.32 -7.42
C GLN A 229 1.02 0.69 -6.86
N CYS A 230 1.95 1.11 -7.70
CA CYS A 230 3.25 1.64 -7.36
C CYS A 230 3.18 3.05 -6.79
N LEU A 231 2.11 3.82 -6.90
CA LEU A 231 1.96 5.10 -6.22
C LEU A 231 1.42 4.89 -4.80
N PHE A 232 0.45 3.98 -4.68
CA PHE A 232 -0.02 3.48 -3.39
C PHE A 232 1.05 2.66 -2.67
N SER A 233 2.03 2.13 -3.41
CA SER A 233 3.20 1.47 -2.82
C SER A 233 4.41 2.40 -2.72
N GLU A 234 4.61 3.38 -3.64
CA GLU A 234 5.66 4.42 -3.95
C GLU A 234 6.93 4.10 -4.83
N SER A 235 6.86 3.64 -6.12
CA SER A 235 8.05 3.37 -6.99
C SER A 235 8.12 4.22 -8.29
N PRO A 236 9.32 4.72 -8.68
CA PRO A 236 9.54 5.54 -9.88
C PRO A 236 10.13 4.81 -11.12
N ILE A 237 10.54 3.54 -11.04
CA ILE A 237 11.21 2.80 -12.13
C ILE A 237 10.49 1.46 -12.39
N PHE A 238 10.27 1.15 -13.67
CA PHE A 238 9.57 -0.05 -14.16
C PHE A 238 10.46 -0.86 -15.12
N PHE A 239 10.24 -2.17 -15.17
CA PHE A 239 10.97 -3.11 -16.04
C PHE A 239 9.98 -4.02 -16.77
N LEU A 240 10.01 -3.98 -18.10
CA LEU A 240 9.16 -4.74 -19.01
C LEU A 240 10.03 -5.75 -19.79
N ASP A 241 9.66 -7.04 -19.74
CA ASP A 241 10.30 -8.11 -20.50
C ASP A 241 9.38 -8.56 -21.65
N ALA A 242 9.72 -8.14 -22.87
CA ALA A 242 9.03 -8.49 -24.12
C ALA A 242 9.82 -9.52 -24.95
N PHE A 243 10.41 -10.52 -24.28
CA PHE A 243 11.08 -11.71 -24.84
C PHE A 243 12.31 -11.44 -25.73
N THR A 244 12.17 -10.76 -26.86
CA THR A 244 13.27 -10.29 -27.72
C THR A 244 13.76 -8.89 -27.35
N THR A 245 12.98 -8.16 -26.55
CA THR A 245 13.31 -6.81 -26.09
C THR A 245 13.05 -6.69 -24.59
N LEU A 246 13.97 -6.10 -23.86
CA LEU A 246 13.83 -5.69 -22.46
C LEU A 246 13.74 -4.17 -22.42
N ILE A 247 12.77 -3.61 -21.71
CA ILE A 247 12.59 -2.16 -21.57
C ILE A 247 12.63 -1.78 -20.09
N VAL A 248 13.43 -0.78 -19.76
CA VAL A 248 13.44 -0.16 -18.45
C VAL A 248 12.86 1.24 -18.60
N TYR A 249 11.72 1.48 -17.98
CA TYR A 249 11.00 2.74 -18.07
C TYR A 249 11.10 3.52 -16.75
N TYR A 250 11.64 4.73 -16.82
CA TYR A 250 11.65 5.68 -15.71
C TYR A 250 10.41 6.55 -15.86
N ALA A 251 9.57 6.63 -14.82
CA ALA A 251 8.38 7.45 -14.87
C ALA A 251 8.72 8.94 -15.12
N SER A 252 7.79 9.69 -15.69
CA SER A 252 7.91 11.16 -15.77
C SER A 252 7.98 11.84 -14.41
N THR A 253 7.52 11.15 -13.37
CA THR A 253 7.63 11.55 -11.97
C THR A 253 8.90 11.05 -11.28
N ALA A 254 9.75 10.27 -11.97
CA ALA A 254 10.98 9.72 -11.42
C ALA A 254 11.99 10.82 -11.05
N ASP A 255 12.76 10.56 -9.99
CA ASP A 255 13.77 11.50 -9.52
C ASP A 255 14.85 11.72 -10.61
N PRO A 256 15.05 12.95 -11.10
CA PRO A 256 16.08 13.30 -12.09
C PRO A 256 17.53 13.11 -11.60
N ALA A 257 17.75 12.91 -10.29
CA ALA A 257 19.03 12.48 -9.74
C ALA A 257 19.24 10.96 -9.83
N LEU A 258 18.22 10.18 -10.21
CA LEU A 258 18.41 8.77 -10.49
C LEU A 258 19.35 8.62 -11.68
N PRO A 259 20.40 7.80 -11.55
CA PRO A 259 21.31 7.54 -12.66
C PRO A 259 20.55 6.90 -13.81
N PHE A 260 20.59 7.56 -14.97
CA PHE A 260 20.03 7.08 -16.23
C PHE A 260 21.11 7.13 -17.32
N PRO A 261 21.40 5.99 -17.97
CA PRO A 261 20.88 4.65 -17.68
C PRO A 261 21.35 4.11 -16.30
N PRO A 262 20.68 3.08 -15.74
CA PRO A 262 21.03 2.53 -14.44
C PRO A 262 22.49 2.04 -14.37
N PRO A 263 23.21 2.26 -13.25
CA PRO A 263 24.60 1.87 -13.04
C PRO A 263 24.82 0.37 -13.23
N HIS A 264 25.97 -0.02 -13.79
CA HIS A 264 26.25 -1.42 -14.14
C HIS A 264 26.25 -2.40 -12.95
N ASP A 265 26.52 -1.90 -11.74
CA ASP A 265 26.58 -2.63 -10.48
C ASP A 265 25.27 -2.62 -9.69
N CYS A 266 24.20 -2.02 -10.22
CA CYS A 266 22.91 -1.99 -9.53
C CYS A 266 22.11 -3.30 -9.69
N LEU A 267 21.23 -3.57 -8.72
CA LEU A 267 20.35 -4.74 -8.70
C LEU A 267 19.56 -4.91 -10.01
N LEU A 268 19.05 -3.81 -10.58
CA LEU A 268 18.33 -3.82 -11.85
C LEU A 268 19.20 -4.34 -13.01
N ARG A 269 20.47 -3.93 -13.07
CA ARG A 269 21.41 -4.43 -14.08
C ARG A 269 21.78 -5.89 -13.86
N THR A 270 21.94 -6.32 -12.61
CA THR A 270 22.14 -7.74 -12.29
C THR A 270 20.95 -8.59 -12.75
N THR A 271 19.73 -8.13 -12.49
CA THR A 271 18.49 -8.79 -12.94
C THR A 271 18.40 -8.85 -14.46
N ILE A 272 18.66 -7.74 -15.17
CA ILE A 272 18.70 -7.70 -16.64
C ILE A 272 19.74 -8.68 -17.20
N ASN A 273 20.94 -8.70 -16.62
CA ASN A 273 22.01 -9.58 -17.08
C ASN A 273 21.66 -11.06 -16.86
N LYS A 274 21.02 -11.39 -15.74
CA LYS A 274 20.49 -12.73 -15.48
C LYS A 274 19.45 -13.13 -16.51
N VAL A 275 18.45 -12.28 -16.76
CA VAL A 275 17.42 -12.51 -17.80
C VAL A 275 18.06 -12.69 -19.18
N LYS A 276 19.11 -11.95 -19.52
CA LYS A 276 19.84 -12.12 -20.79
C LYS A 276 20.59 -13.45 -20.89
N GLN A 277 21.13 -13.96 -19.78
CA GLN A 277 21.86 -15.24 -19.72
C GLN A 277 20.92 -16.44 -19.80
N ASP A 278 19.72 -16.32 -19.24
CA ASP A 278 18.71 -17.39 -19.20
C ASP A 278 18.01 -17.60 -20.56
N ARG A 279 18.32 -16.79 -21.58
CA ARG A 279 17.67 -16.79 -22.90
C ARG A 279 18.60 -17.32 -23.99
N SER A 280 18.04 -18.13 -24.90
CA SER A 280 18.74 -18.67 -26.08
C SER A 280 19.07 -17.59 -27.12
N ILE A 281 18.33 -16.49 -27.13
CA ILE A 281 18.54 -15.30 -27.97
C ILE A 281 18.70 -14.12 -27.03
N THR A 282 19.80 -13.36 -27.16
CA THR A 282 20.04 -12.21 -26.29
C THR A 282 19.05 -11.09 -26.60
N PRO A 283 18.17 -10.70 -25.66
CA PRO A 283 17.20 -9.65 -25.92
C PRO A 283 17.84 -8.26 -26.00
N LYS A 284 17.31 -7.41 -26.88
CA LYS A 284 17.68 -6.01 -27.02
C LYS A 284 17.24 -5.23 -25.80
N LEU A 285 18.14 -4.48 -25.16
CA LEU A 285 17.81 -3.70 -23.97
C LEU A 285 17.60 -2.23 -24.33
N ILE A 286 16.49 -1.65 -23.88
CA ILE A 286 16.08 -0.26 -24.12
C ILE A 286 15.85 0.41 -22.77
N PHE A 287 16.33 1.65 -22.62
CA PHE A 287 16.07 2.52 -21.49
C PHE A 287 15.23 3.69 -21.98
N ILE A 288 14.15 4.01 -21.27
CA ILE A 288 13.24 5.10 -21.64
C ILE A 288 12.98 5.96 -20.42
N TRP A 289 13.15 7.27 -20.54
CA TRP A 289 12.71 8.24 -19.52
C TRP A 289 11.41 8.92 -19.95
N GLY A 290 10.32 8.58 -19.27
CA GLY A 290 9.00 9.16 -19.49
C GLY A 290 8.99 10.69 -19.36
N GLY A 291 8.40 11.39 -20.33
CA GLY A 291 8.33 12.86 -20.35
C GLY A 291 9.61 13.57 -20.83
N HIS A 292 10.71 12.84 -21.06
CA HIS A 292 11.94 13.37 -21.66
C HIS A 292 12.28 12.70 -23.01
N GLU A 293 12.04 11.40 -23.12
CA GLU A 293 12.27 10.61 -24.33
C GLU A 293 10.94 10.15 -24.94
N ASP A 294 10.96 9.82 -26.23
CA ASP A 294 9.80 9.24 -26.91
C ASP A 294 9.48 7.86 -26.30
N ALA A 295 8.31 7.77 -25.66
CA ALA A 295 7.83 6.57 -25.02
C ALA A 295 7.16 5.59 -26.00
N SER A 296 7.03 5.94 -27.29
CA SER A 296 6.41 5.09 -28.30
C SER A 296 7.03 3.68 -28.36
N ALA A 297 8.34 3.57 -28.14
CA ALA A 297 9.03 2.28 -28.12
C ALA A 297 8.76 1.45 -26.86
N PHE A 298 8.21 2.03 -25.80
CA PHE A 298 7.64 1.31 -24.65
C PHE A 298 6.18 0.97 -24.92
N GLU A 299 5.40 1.98 -25.33
CA GLU A 299 3.96 1.91 -25.66
C GLU A 299 3.66 0.81 -26.69
N ASN A 300 4.44 0.71 -27.76
CA ASN A 300 4.24 -0.31 -28.81
C ASN A 300 4.47 -1.77 -28.33
N TYR A 301 5.14 -1.99 -27.20
CA TYR A 301 5.28 -3.32 -26.59
C TYR A 301 4.19 -3.60 -25.54
N LEU A 302 3.31 -2.64 -25.29
CA LEU A 302 2.10 -2.79 -24.50
C LEU A 302 1.06 -3.42 -25.44
N ILE A 303 1.22 -4.73 -25.65
CA ILE A 303 0.50 -5.56 -26.63
C ILE A 303 -1.03 -5.66 -26.43
N GLU A 304 -1.60 -4.84 -25.56
CA GLU A 304 -3.04 -4.74 -25.29
C GLU A 304 -3.61 -3.35 -25.68
N GLU A 305 -2.83 -2.49 -26.35
CA GLU A 305 -3.26 -1.16 -26.82
C GLU A 305 -4.07 -1.14 -28.13
N GLN A 306 -4.43 -2.30 -28.71
CA GLN A 306 -5.35 -2.32 -29.86
C GLN A 306 -6.80 -2.36 -29.40
N ASP A 307 -7.54 -1.31 -29.75
CA ASP A 307 -8.99 -1.19 -29.66
C ASP A 307 -9.70 -2.50 -30.00
N VAL A 308 -10.36 -3.11 -29.00
CA VAL A 308 -11.38 -4.13 -29.21
C VAL A 308 -12.70 -3.59 -28.66
N ASP A 309 -13.48 -3.08 -29.60
CA ASP A 309 -14.95 -3.06 -29.64
C ASP A 309 -15.70 -2.10 -28.69
N GLY A 310 -15.83 -0.84 -29.12
CA GLY A 310 -17.08 -0.33 -29.72
C GLY A 310 -18.43 -0.48 -28.99
N SER A 311 -18.49 -0.90 -27.73
CA SER A 311 -19.75 -1.01 -26.96
C SER A 311 -19.66 -0.26 -25.63
N GLY A 312 -19.91 1.05 -25.70
CA GLY A 312 -19.96 1.95 -24.54
C GLY A 312 -21.14 1.71 -23.60
N LEU A 313 -21.22 0.55 -22.96
CA LEU A 313 -22.18 0.25 -21.89
C LEU A 313 -21.43 -0.16 -20.63
N THR A 314 -20.87 0.82 -19.93
CA THR A 314 -20.53 0.62 -18.51
C THR A 314 -21.84 0.64 -17.74
N SER A 315 -22.24 -0.50 -17.17
CA SER A 315 -23.33 -0.56 -16.20
C SER A 315 -22.86 0.14 -14.93
N VAL A 316 -22.97 1.47 -14.88
CA VAL A 316 -22.52 2.26 -13.74
C VAL A 316 -23.56 2.12 -12.63
N MET A 317 -23.39 1.09 -11.81
CA MET A 317 -24.15 0.95 -10.58
C MET A 317 -23.92 2.19 -9.69
N GLY A 318 -25.00 2.90 -9.35
CA GLY A 318 -24.96 4.05 -8.46
C GLY A 318 -24.71 3.64 -7.00
N TYR A 319 -24.29 4.59 -6.15
CA TYR A 319 -24.01 4.32 -4.73
C TYR A 319 -25.20 3.71 -3.98
N VAL A 320 -26.42 4.18 -4.27
CA VAL A 320 -27.66 3.62 -3.66
C VAL A 320 -27.86 2.16 -4.06
N SER A 321 -27.70 1.84 -5.36
CA SER A 321 -27.79 0.46 -5.85
C SER A 321 -26.69 -0.44 -5.29
N PHE A 322 -25.49 0.12 -5.05
CA PHE A 322 -24.41 -0.59 -4.36
C PHE A 322 -24.80 -0.92 -2.91
N LEU A 323 -25.38 0.01 -2.16
CA LEU A 323 -25.85 -0.25 -0.80
C LEU A 323 -26.98 -1.30 -0.76
N ASP A 324 -27.89 -1.27 -1.74
CA ASP A 324 -28.93 -2.29 -1.90
C ASP A 324 -28.34 -3.68 -2.18
N GLU A 325 -27.27 -3.75 -2.98
CA GLU A 325 -26.54 -5.00 -3.21
C GLU A 325 -25.86 -5.51 -1.93
N ILE A 326 -25.13 -4.65 -1.21
CA ILE A 326 -24.53 -5.01 0.09
C ILE A 326 -25.59 -5.52 1.05
N LYS A 327 -26.75 -4.86 1.13
CA LYS A 327 -27.87 -5.28 1.96
C LYS A 327 -28.35 -6.69 1.62
N ARG A 328 -28.52 -7.02 0.34
CA ARG A 328 -28.87 -8.39 -0.08
C ARG A 328 -27.80 -9.40 0.28
N ASN A 329 -26.53 -9.08 0.02
CA ASN A 329 -25.42 -9.99 0.29
C ASN A 329 -25.25 -10.25 1.80
N VAL A 330 -25.50 -9.25 2.66
CA VAL A 330 -25.55 -9.44 4.12
C VAL A 330 -26.67 -10.40 4.52
N LEU A 331 -27.85 -10.26 3.93
CA LEU A 331 -28.97 -11.17 4.19
C LEU A 331 -28.70 -12.60 3.71
N GLU A 332 -27.88 -12.78 2.67
CA GLU A 332 -27.43 -14.10 2.22
C GLU A 332 -26.34 -14.67 3.13
N TYR A 333 -25.39 -13.85 3.56
CA TYR A 333 -24.30 -14.25 4.46
C TYR A 333 -24.78 -14.69 5.86
N VAL A 334 -25.85 -14.07 6.37
CA VAL A 334 -26.38 -14.35 7.72
C VAL A 334 -27.26 -15.62 7.77
N LYS A 335 -27.72 -16.13 6.62
CA LYS A 335 -28.52 -17.37 6.54
C LYS A 335 -27.71 -18.60 6.90
#